data_AF-U7V0Z8-F1
#
_entry.id   AF-U7V0Z8-F1
#
_cell.length_a   1.000
_cell.length_b   1.000
_cell.length_c   1.000
_cell.angle_alpha   90.00
_cell.angle_beta   90.00
_cell.angle_gamma   90.00
#
_symmetry.space_group_name_H-M   'P 1'
#
loop_
_entity.id
_entity.type
_entity.pdbx_description
1 polymer ?
#
loop_
_entity_poly.entity_id
_entity_poly.type
_entity_poly.pdbx_seq_one_letter_code
_entity_poly.pdbx_strand_id
1 'polypeptide(L)'
;MRSQITKLDNEIIAQSSEIKDLEETKMSLEGELQGIVSSNNLKEVAQYRLGMVYPEDNQIVYIDVKDDKQKSDVKNNVFLSPIVSVLKSFTRN
;
A
#
# COMPACT_ATOMS: atom_id res chain seq x y z
N MET A 1 56.26 -14.47 -1.99
CA MET A 1 55.84 -13.10 -1.62
C MET A 1 54.88 -12.48 -2.62
N ARG A 2 55.27 -12.12 -3.86
CA ARG A 2 54.35 -11.46 -4.83
C ARG A 2 53.02 -12.19 -5.06
N SER A 3 53.03 -13.52 -5.20
CA SER A 3 51.81 -14.32 -5.42
C SER A 3 50.83 -14.32 -4.22
N GLN A 4 51.33 -14.20 -2.99
CA GLN A 4 50.47 -14.12 -1.79
C GLN A 4 49.80 -12.75 -1.68
N ILE A 5 50.52 -11.68 -2.03
CA ILE A 5 49.97 -10.32 -2.07
C ILE A 5 48.86 -10.25 -3.11
N THR A 6 49.09 -10.73 -4.33
CA THR A 6 48.06 -10.74 -5.38
C THR A 6 46.83 -11.58 -4.99
N LYS A 7 47.02 -12.67 -4.23
CA LYS A 7 45.89 -13.47 -3.72
C LYS A 7 45.04 -12.66 -2.72
N LEU A 8 45.69 -11.99 -1.77
CA LEU A 8 45.01 -11.13 -0.81
C LEU A 8 44.30 -9.95 -1.49
N ASP A 9 44.91 -9.34 -2.51
CA ASP A 9 44.29 -8.26 -3.28
C ASP A 9 42.99 -8.74 -3.98
N ASN A 10 43.01 -9.93 -4.57
CA ASN A 10 41.81 -10.51 -5.19
C ASN A 10 40.73 -10.84 -4.15
N GLU A 11 41.11 -11.32 -2.96
CA GLU A 11 40.17 -11.56 -1.85
C GLU A 11 39.54 -10.25 -1.37
N ILE A 12 40.32 -9.16 -1.25
CA ILE A 12 39.82 -7.83 -0.89
C ILE A 12 38.81 -7.34 -1.93
N ILE A 13 39.09 -7.51 -3.22
CA ILE A 13 38.18 -7.11 -4.30
C ILE A 13 36.87 -7.89 -4.22
N ALA A 14 36.94 -9.21 -4.02
CA ALA A 14 35.76 -10.05 -3.89
C ALA A 14 34.91 -9.65 -2.67
N GLN A 15 35.53 -9.45 -1.51
CA GLN A 15 34.85 -9.01 -0.30
C GLN A 15 34.24 -7.61 -0.46
N SER A 16 34.92 -6.70 -1.16
CA SER A 16 34.39 -5.36 -1.42
C SER A 16 33.15 -5.39 -2.31
N SER A 17 33.10 -6.30 -3.29
CA SER A 17 31.91 -6.53 -4.10
C SER A 17 30.76 -7.09 -3.28
N GLU A 18 31.03 -8.09 -2.43
CA GLU A 18 30.02 -8.69 -1.57
C GLU A 18 29.44 -7.68 -0.58
N ILE A 19 30.27 -6.82 0.01
CA ILE A 19 29.83 -5.72 0.89
C ILE A 19 28.85 -4.81 0.14
N LYS A 20 29.18 -4.43 -1.10
CA LYS A 20 28.34 -3.55 -1.90
C LYS A 20 26.97 -4.19 -2.18
N ASP A 21 26.95 -5.46 -2.58
CA ASP A 21 25.71 -6.20 -2.86
C ASP A 21 24.82 -6.32 -1.60
N LEU A 22 25.45 -6.55 -0.44
CA LEU A 22 24.77 -6.59 0.86
C LEU A 22 24.19 -5.23 1.26
N GLU A 23 24.90 -4.13 1.01
CA GLU A 23 24.41 -2.77 1.26
C GLU A 23 23.19 -2.44 0.39
N GLU A 24 23.22 -2.79 -0.90
CA GLU A 24 22.08 -2.62 -1.80
C GLU A 24 20.87 -3.44 -1.34
N THR A 25 21.10 -4.69 -0.94
CA THR A 25 20.05 -5.58 -0.40
C THR A 25 19.43 -5.00 0.88
N LYS A 26 20.27 -4.51 1.80
CA LYS A 26 19.81 -3.87 3.04
C LYS A 26 18.93 -2.66 2.75
N MET A 27 19.36 -1.79 1.83
CA MET A 27 18.60 -0.59 1.46
C MET A 27 17.23 -0.95 0.86
N SER A 28 17.15 -2.00 0.04
CA SER A 28 15.88 -2.50 -0.49
C SER A 28 14.94 -2.95 0.63
N LEU A 29 15.44 -3.77 1.56
CA LEU A 29 14.65 -4.28 2.69
C LEU A 29 14.18 -3.16 3.64
N GLU A 30 15.01 -2.14 3.87
CA GLU A 30 14.62 -0.96 4.64
C GLU A 30 13.47 -0.19 3.96
N GLY A 31 13.51 -0.06 2.63
CA GLY A 31 12.44 0.53 1.84
C GLY A 31 11.13 -0.26 1.92
N GLU A 32 11.19 -1.58 1.77
CA GLU A 32 10.03 -2.47 1.92
C GLU A 32 9.43 -2.38 3.33
N LEU A 33 10.27 -2.38 4.36
CA LEU A 33 9.83 -2.26 5.74
C LEU A 33 9.11 -0.93 5.99
N GLN A 34 9.64 0.18 5.48
CA GLN A 34 8.96 1.49 5.56
C GLN A 34 7.62 1.48 4.82
N GLY A 35 7.53 0.80 3.68
CA GLY A 35 6.27 0.59 2.96
C GLY A 35 5.22 -0.13 3.81
N ILE A 36 5.60 -1.20 4.51
CA ILE A 36 4.70 -1.96 5.39
C ILE A 36 4.26 -1.10 6.59
N VAL A 37 5.20 -0.42 7.25
CA VAL A 37 4.89 0.44 8.41
C VAL A 37 3.96 1.58 8.02
N SER A 38 4.22 2.24 6.90
CA SER A 38 3.35 3.32 6.39
C SER A 38 1.95 2.81 6.03
N SER A 39 1.84 1.62 5.43
CA SER A 39 0.55 0.98 5.15
C SER A 39 -0.24 0.67 6.43
N ASN A 40 0.42 0.14 7.45
CA ASN A 40 -0.21 -0.13 8.75
C ASN A 40 -0.67 1.16 9.44
N ASN A 41 0.17 2.20 9.43
CA ASN A 41 -0.20 3.51 9.98
C ASN A 41 -1.39 4.12 9.22
N LEU A 42 -1.43 3.97 7.89
CA LEU A 42 -2.56 4.43 7.08
C LEU A 42 -3.85 3.69 7.44
N LYS A 43 -3.77 2.37 7.63
CA LYS A 43 -4.90 1.54 8.10
C LYS A 43 -5.40 2.01 9.46
N GLU A 44 -4.50 2.24 10.41
CA GLU A 44 -4.86 2.72 11.75
C GLU A 44 -5.53 4.10 11.68
N VAL A 45 -4.94 5.04 10.93
CA VAL A 45 -5.51 6.37 10.73
C VAL A 45 -6.89 6.30 10.07
N ALA A 46 -7.06 5.47 9.04
CA ALA A 46 -8.35 5.27 8.38
C ALA A 46 -9.40 4.71 9.34
N GLN A 47 -9.05 3.70 10.13
CA GLN A 47 -9.96 3.10 11.11
C GLN A 47 -10.36 4.07 12.20
N TYR A 48 -9.39 4.68 12.89
CA TYR A 48 -9.66 5.45 14.10
C TYR A 48 -10.06 6.91 13.81
N ARG A 49 -9.46 7.56 12.81
CA ARG A 49 -9.78 8.97 12.51
C ARG A 49 -10.92 9.12 11.53
N LEU A 50 -11.02 8.23 10.55
CA LEU A 50 -12.02 8.32 9.49
C LEU A 50 -13.22 7.38 9.72
N GLY A 51 -13.16 6.51 10.74
CA GLY A 51 -14.21 5.53 11.01
C GLY A 51 -14.35 4.49 9.91
N MET A 52 -13.31 4.29 9.09
CA MET A 52 -13.32 3.34 7.99
C MET A 52 -13.20 1.92 8.54
N VAL A 53 -14.25 1.13 8.41
CA VAL A 53 -14.22 -0.31 8.72
C VAL A 53 -13.91 -1.05 7.43
N TYR A 54 -12.99 -2.02 7.49
CA TYR A 54 -12.72 -2.87 6.34
C TYR A 54 -13.98 -3.68 6.02
N PRO A 55 -14.45 -3.72 4.75
CA PRO A 55 -15.68 -4.42 4.41
C PRO A 55 -15.51 -5.93 4.63
N GLU A 56 -16.57 -6.57 5.12
CA GLU A 56 -16.66 -8.03 5.16
C GLU A 56 -16.71 -8.59 3.72
N ASP A 57 -16.29 -9.84 3.53
CA ASP A 57 -16.22 -10.46 2.20
C ASP A 57 -17.55 -10.41 1.43
N ASN A 58 -18.66 -10.50 2.15
CA ASN A 58 -20.02 -10.44 1.57
C ASN A 58 -20.45 -9.02 1.14
N GLN A 59 -19.69 -7.98 1.49
CA GLN A 59 -19.95 -6.58 1.14
C GLN A 59 -19.15 -6.14 -0.09
N ILE A 60 -18.21 -6.95 -0.59
CA ILE A 60 -17.39 -6.67 -1.77
C ILE A 60 -18.20 -7.03 -3.02
N VAL A 61 -18.58 -6.01 -3.81
CA VAL A 61 -19.29 -6.21 -5.09
C VAL A 61 -18.33 -5.95 -6.25
N TYR A 62 -18.10 -6.99 -7.06
CA TYR A 62 -17.33 -6.87 -8.29
C TYR A 62 -18.25 -6.41 -9.42
N ILE A 63 -17.91 -5.29 -10.05
CA ILE A 63 -18.64 -4.77 -11.21
C ILE A 63 -17.87 -5.19 -12.45
N ASP A 64 -18.44 -6.08 -13.27
CA ASP A 64 -17.89 -6.40 -14.58
C ASP A 64 -18.26 -5.28 -15.55
N VAL A 65 -17.26 -4.52 -16.01
CA VAL A 65 -17.46 -3.39 -16.93
C VAL A 65 -17.46 -3.92 -18.37
N LYS A 66 -18.38 -4.83 -18.66
CA LYS A 66 -18.70 -5.28 -20.02
C LYS A 66 -20.13 -4.88 -20.31
N ASP A 67 -20.25 -3.92 -21.23
CA ASP A 67 -21.46 -3.32 -21.78
C ASP A 67 -22.10 -2.18 -20.97
N ASP A 68 -21.81 -0.98 -21.47
CA ASP A 68 -22.40 0.32 -21.16
C ASP A 68 -23.88 0.40 -21.56
N LYS A 69 -24.73 -0.40 -20.93
CA LYS A 69 -26.18 -0.23 -21.01
C LYS A 69 -26.65 0.46 -19.74
N GLN A 70 -26.71 1.80 -19.81
CA GLN A 70 -27.41 2.64 -18.84
C GLN A 70 -28.76 2.00 -18.47
N LYS A 71 -28.84 1.43 -17.28
CA LYS A 71 -30.11 1.17 -16.60
C LYS A 71 -30.09 1.99 -15.32
N SER A 72 -30.71 3.16 -15.42
CA SER A 72 -31.10 3.97 -14.28
C SER A 72 -32.07 3.16 -13.44
N ASP A 73 -31.62 2.61 -12.32
CA ASP A 73 -32.53 2.27 -11.23
C ASP A 73 -31.79 2.24 -9.90
N VAL A 74 -31.24 3.40 -9.51
CA VAL A 74 -30.82 3.62 -8.13
C VAL A 74 -32.08 3.79 -7.29
N LYS A 75 -32.66 2.67 -6.83
CA LYS A 75 -33.57 2.69 -5.69
C LYS A 75 -32.81 3.28 -4.51
N ASN A 76 -33.24 4.46 -4.07
CA ASN A 76 -32.69 5.26 -2.96
C ASN A 76 -32.85 4.55 -1.59
N ASN A 77 -32.30 3.35 -1.42
CA ASN A 77 -32.18 2.65 -0.14
C ASN A 77 -30.72 2.39 0.23
N VAL A 78 -29.81 3.26 -0.23
CA VAL A 78 -28.44 3.25 0.27
C VAL A 78 -28.46 3.98 1.61
N PHE A 79 -28.15 3.28 2.70
CA PHE A 79 -27.87 3.87 4.00
C PHE A 79 -26.69 4.85 3.83
N LEU A 80 -27.01 6.09 3.48
CA LEU A 80 -26.05 7.16 3.40
C LEU A 80 -25.59 7.43 4.84
N SER A 81 -24.28 7.33 5.07
CA SER A 81 -23.60 7.75 6.30
C SER A 81 -24.23 9.05 6.84
N PRO A 82 -24.35 9.22 8.17
CA PRO A 82 -24.94 10.41 8.78
C PRO A 82 -24.38 11.71 8.20
N ILE A 83 -23.11 11.73 7.81
CA ILE A 83 -22.43 12.88 7.21
C ILE A 83 -23.08 13.29 5.87
N VAL A 84 -23.38 12.33 5.00
CA VAL A 84 -24.01 12.61 3.69
C VAL A 84 -25.47 13.00 3.86
N SER A 85 -26.16 12.43 4.85
CA SER A 85 -27.52 12.84 5.23
C SER A 85 -27.56 14.31 5.69
N VAL A 86 -26.60 14.70 6.53
CA VAL A 86 -26.45 16.07 7.04
C VAL A 86 -26.08 17.05 5.91
N LEU A 87 -25.12 16.71 5.05
CA LEU A 87 -24.75 17.56 3.91
C LEU A 87 -25.92 17.78 2.92
N LYS A 88 -26.76 16.76 2.71
CA LYS A 88 -27.99 16.92 1.93
C LYS A 88 -29.05 17.80 2.61
N SER A 89 -29.10 17.82 3.95
CA SER A 89 -30.03 18.71 4.67
C SER A 89 -29.67 20.20 4.53
N PHE A 90 -28.39 20.53 4.34
CA PHE A 90 -27.93 21.92 4.21
C PHE A 90 -27.90 22.45 2.78
N THR A 91 -27.94 21.56 1.79
CA THR A 91 -27.93 21.91 0.35
C THR A 91 -29.33 21.97 -0.27
N ARG A 92 -30.37 21.69 0.52
CA ARG A 92 -31.78 21.90 0.14
C ARG A 92 -32.24 23.29 0.58
N ASN A 93 -31.82 24.32 -0.15
CA ASN A 93 -32.49 25.62 -0.27
C ASN A 93 -32.23 26.16 -1.68
#